data_AF-A0A5C7W605-F1
#
_entry.id   AF-A0A5C7W605-F1
#
_cell.length_a   1.000
_cell.length_b   1.000
_cell.length_c   1.000
_cell.angle_alpha   90.00
_cell.angle_beta   90.00
_cell.angle_gamma   90.00
#
_symmetry.space_group_name_H-M   'P 1'
#
loop_
_entity.id
_entity.type
_entity.pdbx_description
1 polymer ?
#
loop_
_entity_poly.entity_id
_entity_poly.type
_entity_poly.pdbx_seq_one_letter_code
_entity_poly.pdbx_strand_id
1 'polypeptide(L)'
;VEALDKVGGEALITAAHGNVEQMEDECTGQAHTAHTCEPVPFIYVGKRPATIREGGVLADVAPTLLTLMGMPVPAEMTGKTIVQLQ
;
A
#
# COMPACT_ATOMS: atom_id res chain seq x y z
N VAL A 1 -12.93 7.54 2.60
CA VAL A 1 -13.29 6.85 1.34
C VAL A 1 -14.65 7.28 0.76
N GLU A 2 -15.57 7.82 1.57
CA GLU A 2 -16.90 8.28 1.11
C GLU A 2 -16.89 9.23 -0.09
N ALA A 3 -15.92 10.16 -0.14
CA ALA A 3 -15.80 11.10 -1.26
C ALA A 3 -15.51 10.39 -2.60
N LEU A 4 -14.74 9.30 -2.58
CA LEU A 4 -14.42 8.52 -3.76
C LEU A 4 -15.64 7.76 -4.27
N ASP A 5 -16.46 7.21 -3.37
CA ASP A 5 -17.68 6.49 -3.75
C ASP A 5 -18.67 7.37 -4.54
N LYS A 6 -18.76 8.65 -4.18
CA LYS A 6 -19.61 9.65 -4.87
C LYS A 6 -19.21 9.88 -6.34
N VAL A 7 -17.95 9.65 -6.69
CA VAL A 7 -17.42 9.90 -8.04
C VAL A 7 -17.02 8.61 -8.76
N GLY A 8 -17.29 7.44 -8.17
CA GLY A 8 -16.83 6.16 -8.69
C GLY A 8 -15.30 6.02 -8.71
N GLY A 9 -14.61 6.76 -7.84
CA GLY A 9 -13.16 6.70 -7.70
C GLY A 9 -12.70 5.48 -6.90
N GLU A 10 -11.42 5.17 -7.00
CA GLU A 10 -10.76 4.07 -6.29
C GLU A 10 -9.58 4.61 -5.47
N ALA A 11 -9.15 3.86 -4.46
CA ALA A 11 -8.02 4.23 -3.60
C ALA A 11 -7.06 3.05 -3.40
N LEU A 12 -5.78 3.39 -3.26
CA LEU A 12 -4.81 2.57 -2.56
C LEU A 12 -4.47 3.27 -1.25
N ILE A 13 -4.70 2.60 -0.11
CA ILE A 13 -4.35 3.10 1.22
C ILE A 13 -3.18 2.26 1.72
N THR A 14 -2.05 2.92 2.01
CA THR A 14 -0.83 2.27 2.50
C THR A 14 0.01 3.25 3.32
N ALA A 15 1.16 2.81 3.82
CA ALA A 15 2.12 3.64 4.55
C ALA A 15 3.53 3.47 3.96
N ALA A 16 4.43 4.42 4.25
CA ALA A 16 5.83 4.35 3.79
C ALA A 16 6.71 3.48 4.72
N HIS A 17 6.35 3.39 6.01
CA HIS A 17 7.04 2.63 7.04
C HIS A 17 6.13 2.51 8.28
N GLY A 18 6.53 1.69 9.24
CA GLY A 18 5.93 1.65 10.58
C GLY A 18 6.45 2.75 11.51
N ASN A 19 5.72 3.00 12.58
CA ASN A 19 6.08 3.86 13.72
C ASN A 19 5.10 3.60 14.89
N VAL A 20 3.85 4.04 14.73
CA VAL A 20 2.87 4.16 15.83
C VAL A 20 2.48 2.82 16.47
N GLU A 21 2.69 1.72 15.77
CA GLU A 21 2.48 0.37 16.28
C GLU A 21 3.45 -0.02 17.39
N GLN A 22 4.59 0.69 17.53
CA GLN A 22 5.54 0.49 18.62
C GLN A 22 5.96 1.82 19.24
N MET A 23 5.39 2.13 20.40
CA MET A 23 5.63 3.39 21.14
C MET A 23 6.54 3.22 22.36
N GLU A 24 6.92 1.99 22.70
CA GLU A 24 7.81 1.65 23.82
C GLU A 24 8.85 0.63 23.36
N ASP A 25 10.08 0.77 23.85
CA ASP A 25 11.14 -0.21 23.65
C ASP A 25 10.99 -1.33 24.67
N GLU A 26 10.66 -2.55 24.21
CA GLU A 26 10.35 -3.68 25.09
C GLU A 26 11.55 -4.14 25.94
N CYS A 27 12.79 -3.83 25.54
CA CYS A 27 13.98 -4.20 26.29
C CYS A 27 14.27 -3.25 27.46
N THR A 28 13.93 -1.97 27.30
CA THR A 28 14.32 -0.89 28.22
C THR A 28 13.14 -0.21 28.93
N GLY A 29 11.92 -0.36 28.42
CA GLY A 29 10.72 0.32 28.90
C GLY A 29 10.69 1.82 28.60
N GLN A 30 11.61 2.32 27.76
CA GLN A 30 11.66 3.74 27.38
C GLN A 30 10.76 4.01 26.18
N ALA A 31 10.39 5.28 25.98
CA ALA A 31 9.65 5.70 24.80
C ALA A 31 10.43 5.37 23.52
N HIS A 32 9.78 4.66 22.59
CA HIS A 32 10.34 4.36 21.28
C HIS A 32 9.99 5.50 20.31
N THR A 33 11.01 6.22 19.83
CA THR A 33 10.82 7.41 18.97
C THR A 33 11.25 7.19 17.52
N ALA A 34 11.66 5.98 17.16
CA ALA A 34 12.15 5.64 15.82
C ALA A 34 11.05 4.99 14.96
N HIS A 35 11.32 4.85 13.66
CA HIS A 35 10.51 3.99 12.79
C HIS A 35 10.74 2.51 13.13
N THR A 36 9.82 1.65 12.69
CA THR A 36 9.99 0.19 12.77
C THR A 36 10.28 -0.40 11.38
N CYS A 37 10.66 -1.67 11.37
CA CYS A 37 10.77 -2.48 10.15
C CYS A 37 9.52 -3.34 9.92
N GLU A 38 8.41 -3.04 10.60
CA GLU A 38 7.17 -3.82 10.46
C GLU A 38 6.53 -3.64 9.07
N PRO A 39 5.84 -4.67 8.55
CA PRO A 39 5.08 -4.57 7.32
C PRO A 39 4.01 -3.47 7.40
N VAL A 40 3.79 -2.77 6.29
CA VAL A 40 2.75 -1.74 6.17
C VAL A 40 1.46 -2.31 5.57
N PRO A 41 0.29 -1.79 5.96
CA PRO A 41 -0.96 -2.20 5.32
C PRO A 41 -0.96 -1.79 3.84
N PHE A 42 -1.62 -2.58 3.01
CA PHE A 42 -1.93 -2.22 1.63
C PHE A 42 -3.38 -2.59 1.34
N ILE A 43 -4.23 -1.58 1.16
CA ILE A 43 -5.68 -1.74 1.03
C ILE A 43 -6.12 -1.16 -0.30
N TYR A 44 -6.75 -1.98 -1.12
CA TYR A 44 -7.47 -1.54 -2.31
C TYR A 44 -8.91 -1.22 -1.95
N VAL A 45 -9.35 0.00 -2.29
CA VAL A 45 -10.74 0.44 -2.14
C VAL A 45 -11.28 0.72 -3.53
N GLY A 46 -12.14 -0.15 -4.02
CA GLY A 46 -12.78 0.00 -5.32
C GLY A 46 -13.95 -0.97 -5.46
N LYS A 47 -14.71 -0.82 -6.55
CA LYS A 47 -15.89 -1.67 -6.84
C LYS A 47 -15.56 -2.86 -7.73
N ARG A 48 -14.38 -2.84 -8.39
CA ARG A 48 -13.96 -3.92 -9.28
C ARG A 48 -13.49 -5.12 -8.44
N PRO A 49 -13.89 -6.35 -8.80
CA PRO A 49 -13.36 -7.53 -8.16
C PRO A 49 -11.85 -7.60 -8.41
N ALA A 50 -11.08 -7.87 -7.35
CA ALA A 50 -9.64 -7.85 -7.42
C ALA A 50 -9.03 -8.80 -6.40
N THR A 51 -7.84 -9.32 -6.71
CA THR A 51 -6.98 -10.05 -5.78
C THR A 51 -5.73 -9.25 -5.48
N ILE A 52 -5.21 -9.42 -4.27
CA ILE A 52 -3.98 -8.77 -3.77
C ILE A 52 -2.97 -9.90 -3.58
N ARG A 53 -1.82 -9.82 -4.26
CA ARG A 53 -0.75 -10.79 -4.03
C ARG A 53 -0.05 -10.55 -2.70
N GLU A 54 0.51 -11.61 -2.12
CA GLU A 54 1.38 -11.50 -0.96
C GLU A 54 2.81 -11.01 -1.35
N GLY A 55 3.55 -10.55 -0.34
CA GLY A 55 4.96 -10.17 -0.48
C GLY A 55 5.20 -8.94 -1.37
N GLY A 56 4.31 -7.95 -1.32
CA GLY A 56 4.51 -6.66 -1.99
C GLY A 56 5.56 -5.80 -1.30
N VAL A 57 6.22 -4.93 -2.06
CA VAL A 57 7.14 -3.89 -1.58
C VAL A 57 6.70 -2.51 -2.07
N LEU A 58 7.26 -1.44 -1.51
CA LEU A 58 6.88 -0.06 -1.86
C LEU A 58 7.07 0.26 -3.36
N ALA A 59 8.09 -0.31 -4.01
CA ALA A 59 8.33 -0.13 -5.45
C ALA A 59 7.17 -0.65 -6.33
N ASP A 60 6.30 -1.49 -5.78
CA ASP A 60 5.18 -2.08 -6.50
C ASP A 60 3.92 -1.18 -6.51
N VAL A 61 3.87 -0.14 -5.67
CA VAL A 61 2.69 0.73 -5.53
C VAL A 61 2.42 1.52 -6.81
N ALA A 62 3.45 2.12 -7.42
CA ALA A 62 3.29 2.92 -8.63
C ALA A 62 2.86 2.09 -9.87
N PRO A 63 3.50 0.94 -10.19
CA PRO A 63 3.00 0.03 -11.22
C PRO A 63 1.55 -0.43 -11.00
N THR A 64 1.18 -0.66 -9.74
CA THR A 64 -0.20 -1.03 -9.37
C THR A 64 -1.18 0.08 -9.69
N LEU A 65 -0.86 1.32 -9.34
CA LEU A 65 -1.72 2.47 -9.63
C LEU A 65 -1.91 2.65 -11.15
N LEU A 66 -0.84 2.57 -11.94
CA LEU A 66 -0.91 2.64 -13.41
C LEU A 66 -1.80 1.54 -13.99
N THR A 67 -1.66 0.31 -13.47
CA THR A 67 -2.51 -0.83 -13.86
C THR A 67 -3.99 -0.54 -13.58
N LEU A 68 -4.31 -0.02 -12.40
CA LEU A 68 -5.69 0.33 -12.04
C LEU A 68 -6.27 1.45 -12.91
N MET A 69 -5.43 2.40 -13.34
CA MET A 69 -5.80 3.47 -14.28
C MET A 69 -5.90 3.01 -15.74
N GLY A 70 -5.56 1.75 -16.05
CA GLY A 70 -5.51 1.25 -17.43
C GLY A 70 -4.37 1.85 -18.26
N MET A 71 -3.31 2.33 -17.59
CA MET A 71 -2.14 2.93 -18.22
C MET A 71 -1.00 1.91 -18.34
N PRO A 72 -0.15 2.01 -19.38
CA PRO A 72 1.02 1.17 -19.50
C PRO A 72 2.03 1.45 -18.37
N VAL A 73 2.66 0.40 -17.85
CA VAL A 73 3.79 0.52 -16.91
C VAL A 73 5.08 0.69 -17.74
N PRO A 74 5.88 1.75 -17.51
CA PRO A 74 7.12 1.96 -18.24
C PRO A 74 8.19 0.92 -17.88
N ALA A 75 9.11 0.65 -18.79
CA ALA A 75 10.12 -0.41 -18.63
C ALA A 75 11.12 -0.16 -17.49
N GLU A 76 11.31 1.11 -17.11
CA GLU A 76 12.16 1.53 -15.99
C GLU A 76 11.56 1.16 -14.62
N MET A 77 10.23 0.97 -14.54
CA MET A 77 9.57 0.51 -13.31
C MET A 77 9.67 -1.02 -13.21
N THR A 78 10.63 -1.50 -12.42
CA THR A 78 10.86 -2.94 -12.20
C THR A 78 9.96 -3.57 -11.14
N GLY A 79 9.21 -2.75 -10.40
CA GLY A 79 8.19 -3.21 -9.45
C GLY A 79 7.09 -4.00 -10.14
N LYS A 80 6.47 -4.92 -9.40
CA LYS A 80 5.44 -5.83 -9.89
C LYS A 80 4.12 -5.52 -9.23
N THR A 81 3.12 -5.19 -10.05
CA THR A 81 1.74 -4.91 -9.63
C THR A 81 1.25 -5.87 -8.54
N ILE A 82 0.67 -5.29 -7.49
CA ILE A 82 0.11 -5.99 -6.33
C ILE A 82 -1.33 -6.42 -6.59
N VAL A 83 -2.11 -5.56 -7.24
CA VAL A 83 -3.55 -5.76 -7.48
C VAL A 83 -3.80 -6.34 -8.87
N GLN A 84 -4.49 -7.47 -8.94
CA GLN A 84 -4.97 -8.05 -10.20
C GLN A 84 -6.49 -7.91 -10.26
N LEU A 85 -6.98 -7.18 -11.26
CA LEU A 85 -8.41 -7.05 -11.53
C LEU A 85 -8.93 -8.35 -12.15
N GLN A 86 -10.14 -8.77 -11.76
CA GLN A 86 -10.82 -9.97 -12.26
C GLN A 86 -11.85 -9.63 -13.34
#